data_AF-A0A7L6LFW4-F1
#
_entry.id   AF-A0A7L6LFW4-F1
#
_cell.length_a   1.000
_cell.length_b   1.000
_cell.length_c   1.000
_cell.angle_alpha   90.00
_cell.angle_beta   90.00
_cell.angle_gamma   90.00
#
_symmetry.space_group_name_H-M   'P 1'
#
loop_
_entity.id
_entity.type
_entity.pdbx_description
1 polymer ?
#
loop_
_entity_poly.entity_id
_entity_poly.type
_entity_poly.pdbx_seq_one_letter_code
_entity_poly.pdbx_strand_id
1 'polypeptide(L)'
;MKVTKSIIAVLVGLFAGSAYADCTYHLTGNVQNLDISDCVDGVKDIANNALSNSQNAQNVANGAASTAQNAQTTANAANSAAQNAQNTANTAQNTANSANSIAQNAQSTANQAIKDAAEKSEAAEKNANNYTDNKITDVKNELNTNIDSAKNDAISSSNSYTDNKISDTKTELNANIDKAKNDAISSSNSYTDSKISDTKTELNANIDKAKNDAISSSNSYTDSKISDTKTELNANIDKAKNDAISSSNSYTDSKISDTKTELNTNINNAKNEAISTSNNYTDKKYQQGISYTNEKYEQSIQYAQNAADKAEQNANNYTDNRFNQLNNQSNQRFEQLNKKIERAEKRLNAGIAGVAAISSIPYVAENNFSYGVGLGNYQNGNAIAAGIQYKTSANTNVRLNVSWDSSHNTVLGAGFAGGW
;
A
#
# COMPACT_ATOMS: atom_id res chain seq x y z
N MET A 1 70.54 0.62 -170.60
CA MET A 1 70.77 -0.67 -171.28
C MET A 1 71.44 -0.37 -172.63
N LYS A 2 72.54 -1.08 -172.91
CA LYS A 2 73.38 -1.16 -174.14
C LYS A 2 73.18 -0.16 -175.30
N VAL A 3 74.30 0.49 -175.60
CA VAL A 3 74.70 1.14 -176.87
C VAL A 3 74.53 0.22 -178.06
N THR A 4 74.09 0.76 -179.21
CA THR A 4 74.63 0.34 -180.51
C THR A 4 74.57 1.48 -181.52
N LYS A 5 75.76 2.05 -181.81
CA LYS A 5 76.07 2.82 -183.01
C LYS A 5 76.08 1.88 -184.23
N SER A 6 75.69 2.35 -185.39
CA SER A 6 76.15 1.79 -186.67
C SER A 6 76.30 2.90 -187.68
N ILE A 7 77.57 3.20 -187.93
CA ILE A 7 78.11 3.94 -189.06
C ILE A 7 77.99 3.02 -190.27
N ILE A 8 77.40 3.50 -191.37
CA ILE A 8 77.59 2.90 -192.68
C ILE A 8 78.00 4.01 -193.64
N ALA A 9 79.30 4.05 -193.92
CA ALA A 9 79.89 4.72 -195.05
C ALA A 9 79.78 3.78 -196.26
N VAL A 10 79.21 4.25 -197.37
CA VAL A 10 79.23 3.55 -198.65
C VAL A 10 80.16 4.30 -199.59
N LEU A 11 81.23 3.58 -199.93
CA LEU A 11 82.27 3.84 -200.91
C LEU A 11 81.74 3.44 -202.30
N VAL A 12 81.83 4.30 -203.31
CA VAL A 12 81.83 3.96 -204.75
C VAL A 12 82.66 5.07 -205.44
N GLY A 13 83.80 4.87 -206.11
CA GLY A 13 84.22 3.77 -206.98
C GLY A 13 83.90 4.12 -208.45
N LEU A 14 84.70 4.99 -209.08
CA LEU A 14 85.67 4.63 -210.14
C LEU A 14 85.08 4.28 -211.53
N PHE A 15 85.42 5.03 -212.58
CA PHE A 15 86.38 4.66 -213.65
C PHE A 15 86.25 5.55 -214.91
N ALA A 16 87.39 5.70 -215.58
CA ALA A 16 87.72 6.63 -216.65
C ALA A 16 87.38 6.14 -218.06
N GLY A 17 87.40 7.06 -219.02
CA GLY A 17 87.45 6.78 -220.46
C GLY A 17 87.93 8.01 -221.23
N SER A 18 89.24 8.21 -221.29
CA SER A 18 89.90 9.18 -222.17
C SER A 18 90.03 8.58 -223.57
N ALA A 19 89.25 9.07 -224.54
CA ALA A 19 89.42 8.74 -225.95
C ALA A 19 90.18 9.88 -226.64
N TYR A 20 91.42 9.59 -227.07
CA TYR A 20 92.27 10.42 -227.92
C TYR A 20 91.75 10.38 -229.37
N ALA A 21 91.71 11.54 -230.05
CA ALA A 21 91.57 11.62 -231.51
C ALA A 21 92.95 11.89 -232.12
N ASP A 22 93.41 10.95 -232.94
CA ASP A 22 94.61 11.01 -233.78
C ASP A 22 94.18 11.28 -235.23
N CYS A 23 94.81 12.26 -235.89
CA CYS A 23 94.78 12.42 -237.36
C CYS A 23 95.96 13.30 -237.85
N THR A 24 96.90 12.66 -238.54
CA THR A 24 98.04 13.21 -239.31
C THR A 24 98.04 12.60 -240.73
N TYR A 25 98.67 13.11 -241.81
CA TYR A 25 98.69 14.40 -242.56
C TYR A 25 99.43 14.13 -243.92
N HIS A 26 99.26 14.94 -245.00
CA HIS A 26 100.25 15.03 -246.10
C HIS A 26 100.21 16.36 -246.90
N LEU A 27 101.40 16.93 -247.20
CA LEU A 27 101.62 18.18 -247.95
C LEU A 27 101.97 17.94 -249.44
N THR A 28 101.49 18.81 -250.36
CA THR A 28 102.27 19.77 -251.20
C THR A 28 101.53 20.17 -252.51
N GLY A 29 101.40 21.49 -252.74
CA GLY A 29 101.49 22.12 -254.08
C GLY A 29 100.29 22.14 -255.04
N ASN A 30 99.22 22.90 -254.74
CA ASN A 30 98.73 24.09 -255.49
C ASN A 30 97.27 24.45 -255.10
N VAL A 31 97.13 25.58 -254.37
CA VAL A 31 95.98 26.50 -254.13
C VAL A 31 94.58 25.87 -254.01
N GLN A 32 94.12 25.37 -252.85
CA GLN A 32 93.65 26.01 -251.57
C GLN A 32 92.17 26.45 -251.53
N ASN A 33 91.34 25.68 -250.78
CA ASN A 33 90.59 26.15 -249.59
C ASN A 33 90.06 24.98 -248.71
N LEU A 34 90.07 25.16 -247.38
CA LEU A 34 89.70 24.27 -246.23
C LEU A 34 88.16 24.26 -245.97
N ASP A 35 87.46 23.43 -245.14
CA ASP A 35 87.53 23.37 -243.66
C ASP A 35 86.54 22.33 -242.97
N ILE A 36 87.09 21.40 -242.18
CA ILE A 36 86.77 20.83 -240.83
C ILE A 36 85.33 20.84 -240.22
N SER A 37 84.33 20.13 -240.78
CA SER A 37 83.02 19.90 -240.10
C SER A 37 82.98 18.64 -239.20
N ASP A 38 83.53 17.51 -239.64
CA ASP A 38 83.37 16.19 -238.96
C ASP A 38 84.07 16.10 -237.58
N CYS A 39 84.97 17.03 -237.25
CA CYS A 39 85.63 17.09 -235.94
C CYS A 39 84.84 17.91 -234.89
N VAL A 40 83.96 18.81 -235.33
CA VAL A 40 83.18 19.69 -234.43
C VAL A 40 82.02 18.93 -233.78
N ASP A 41 81.38 18.01 -234.51
CA ASP A 41 80.23 17.26 -233.98
C ASP A 41 80.66 16.22 -232.92
N GLY A 42 81.84 15.59 -233.08
CA GLY A 42 82.36 14.62 -232.09
C GLY A 42 82.69 15.23 -230.72
N VAL A 43 83.20 16.47 -230.67
CA VAL A 43 83.52 17.16 -229.41
C VAL A 43 82.26 17.66 -228.70
N LYS A 44 81.23 18.03 -229.47
CA LYS A 44 79.95 18.52 -228.94
C LYS A 44 79.20 17.44 -228.16
N ASP A 45 79.24 16.19 -228.63
CA ASP A 45 78.60 15.06 -227.94
C ASP A 45 79.27 14.70 -226.62
N ILE A 46 80.60 14.78 -226.52
CA ILE A 46 81.33 14.51 -225.27
C ILE A 46 81.01 15.58 -224.22
N ALA A 47 80.96 16.86 -224.61
CA ALA A 47 80.60 17.96 -223.71
C ALA A 47 79.14 17.83 -223.21
N ASN A 48 78.21 17.43 -224.07
CA ASN A 48 76.82 17.19 -223.68
C ASN A 48 76.67 16.00 -222.71
N ASN A 49 77.46 14.94 -222.89
CA ASN A 49 77.44 13.79 -221.98
C ASN A 49 77.99 14.13 -220.58
N ALA A 50 79.07 14.92 -220.51
CA ALA A 50 79.64 15.39 -219.25
C ALA A 50 78.66 16.33 -218.49
N LEU A 51 77.95 17.19 -219.21
CA LEU A 51 76.92 18.06 -218.65
C LEU A 51 75.75 17.24 -218.06
N SER A 52 75.30 16.21 -218.78
CA SER A 52 74.21 15.32 -218.32
C SER A 52 74.60 14.54 -217.06
N ASN A 53 75.83 14.04 -216.97
CA ASN A 53 76.31 13.35 -215.76
C ASN A 53 76.45 14.30 -214.56
N SER A 54 76.90 15.54 -214.76
CA SER A 54 76.95 16.55 -213.71
C SER A 54 75.56 16.91 -213.18
N GLN A 55 74.57 17.06 -214.08
CA GLN A 55 73.17 17.27 -213.72
C GLN A 55 72.57 16.09 -212.94
N ASN A 56 72.89 14.85 -213.32
CA ASN A 56 72.48 13.67 -212.56
C ASN A 56 73.10 13.63 -211.16
N ALA A 57 74.39 13.94 -211.02
CA ALA A 57 75.04 14.02 -209.72
C ALA A 57 74.42 15.10 -208.82
N GLN A 58 74.05 16.26 -209.39
CA GLN A 58 73.36 17.33 -208.66
C GLN A 58 71.94 16.92 -208.24
N ASN A 59 71.20 16.19 -209.08
CA ASN A 59 69.89 15.65 -208.74
C ASN A 59 69.97 14.62 -207.60
N VAL A 60 70.98 13.75 -207.58
CA VAL A 60 71.21 12.81 -206.48
C VAL A 60 71.55 13.55 -205.18
N ALA A 61 72.40 14.59 -205.23
CA ALA A 61 72.71 15.41 -204.07
C ALA A 61 71.48 16.16 -203.53
N ASN A 62 70.65 16.71 -204.41
CA ASN A 62 69.38 17.34 -204.02
C ASN A 62 68.39 16.33 -203.41
N GLY A 63 68.31 15.12 -203.96
CA GLY A 63 67.50 14.03 -203.41
C GLY A 63 67.98 13.59 -202.02
N ALA A 64 69.30 13.52 -201.79
CA ALA A 64 69.88 13.23 -200.49
C ALA A 64 69.60 14.35 -199.47
N ALA A 65 69.73 15.62 -199.87
CA ALA A 65 69.41 16.76 -199.02
C ALA A 65 67.92 16.79 -198.63
N SER A 66 67.03 16.51 -199.57
CA SER A 66 65.58 16.40 -199.31
C SER A 66 65.27 15.25 -198.36
N THR A 67 65.93 14.10 -198.51
CA THR A 67 65.78 12.95 -197.60
C THR A 67 66.25 13.30 -196.19
N ALA A 68 67.38 14.02 -196.06
CA ALA A 68 67.89 14.47 -194.77
C ALA A 68 66.93 15.46 -194.08
N GLN A 69 66.34 16.40 -194.83
CA GLN A 69 65.31 17.30 -194.30
C GLN A 69 64.04 16.55 -193.84
N ASN A 70 63.57 15.56 -194.61
CA ASN A 70 62.44 14.72 -194.20
C ASN A 70 62.75 13.91 -192.94
N ALA A 71 63.97 13.36 -192.83
CA ALA A 71 64.42 12.67 -191.63
C ALA A 71 64.47 13.62 -190.42
N GLN A 72 64.93 14.86 -190.61
CA GLN A 72 64.96 15.86 -189.54
C GLN A 72 63.54 16.30 -189.11
N THR A 73 62.62 16.48 -190.05
CA THR A 73 61.21 16.76 -189.75
C THR A 73 60.56 15.61 -188.98
N THR A 74 60.85 14.36 -189.38
CA THR A 74 60.36 13.16 -188.68
C THR A 74 60.94 13.07 -187.27
N ALA A 75 62.23 13.35 -187.10
CA ALA A 75 62.88 13.39 -185.79
C ALA A 75 62.29 14.48 -184.89
N ASN A 76 61.99 15.66 -185.43
CA ASN A 76 61.33 16.74 -184.70
C ASN A 76 59.91 16.36 -184.30
N ALA A 77 59.13 15.75 -185.20
CA ALA A 77 57.79 15.26 -184.90
C ALA A 77 57.80 14.16 -183.83
N ALA A 78 58.76 13.23 -183.89
CA ALA A 78 58.96 12.21 -182.87
C ALA A 78 59.35 12.81 -181.51
N ASN A 79 60.20 13.85 -181.50
CA ASN A 79 60.57 14.55 -180.29
C ASN A 79 59.37 15.29 -179.67
N SER A 80 58.55 15.97 -180.49
CA SER A 80 57.30 16.58 -180.02
C SER A 80 56.30 15.55 -179.49
N ALA A 81 56.17 14.38 -180.15
CA ALA A 81 55.33 13.29 -179.66
C ALA A 81 55.83 12.73 -178.32
N ALA A 82 57.14 12.57 -178.14
CA ALA A 82 57.75 12.14 -176.88
C ALA A 82 57.52 13.17 -175.76
N GLN A 83 57.66 14.46 -176.05
CA GLN A 83 57.36 15.53 -175.10
C GLN A 83 55.88 15.55 -174.70
N ASN A 84 54.96 15.36 -175.65
CA ASN A 84 53.53 15.26 -175.36
C ASN A 84 53.22 14.03 -174.49
N ALA A 85 53.79 12.87 -174.81
CA ALA A 85 53.64 11.66 -173.99
C ALA A 85 54.17 11.87 -172.56
N GLN A 86 55.30 12.57 -172.42
CA GLN A 86 55.86 12.91 -171.11
C GLN A 86 54.97 13.88 -170.34
N ASN A 87 54.38 14.89 -171.00
CA ASN A 87 53.43 15.79 -170.37
C ASN A 87 52.18 15.04 -169.91
N THR A 88 51.62 14.15 -170.73
CA THR A 88 50.49 13.29 -170.33
C THR A 88 50.86 12.40 -169.14
N ALA A 89 52.06 11.82 -169.11
CA ALA A 89 52.53 11.01 -167.98
C ALA A 89 52.66 11.85 -166.69
N ASN A 90 53.19 13.08 -166.79
CA ASN A 90 53.29 13.99 -165.66
C ASN A 90 51.91 14.42 -165.13
N THR A 91 50.95 14.70 -166.02
CA THR A 91 49.56 14.97 -165.63
C THR A 91 48.95 13.77 -164.91
N ALA A 92 49.13 12.56 -165.45
CA ALA A 92 48.63 11.34 -164.82
C ALA A 92 49.24 11.11 -163.43
N GLN A 93 50.55 11.33 -163.27
CA GLN A 93 51.23 11.26 -161.97
C GLN A 93 50.70 12.28 -160.98
N ASN A 94 50.46 13.52 -161.40
CA ASN A 94 49.88 14.56 -160.54
C ASN A 94 48.44 14.23 -160.13
N THR A 95 47.63 13.70 -161.05
CA THR A 95 46.28 13.21 -160.74
C THR A 95 46.33 12.05 -159.74
N ALA A 96 47.25 11.10 -159.92
CA ALA A 96 47.44 9.99 -158.99
C ALA A 96 47.89 10.46 -157.59
N ASN A 97 48.81 11.42 -157.53
CA ASN A 97 49.26 12.02 -156.27
C ASN A 97 48.12 12.75 -155.55
N SER A 98 47.33 13.56 -156.28
CA SER A 98 46.15 14.23 -155.73
C SER A 98 45.10 13.24 -155.22
N ALA A 99 44.82 12.17 -155.98
CA ALA A 99 43.92 11.11 -155.57
C ALA A 99 44.41 10.40 -154.29
N ASN A 100 45.72 10.13 -154.20
CA ASN A 100 46.32 9.54 -153.02
C ASN A 100 46.23 10.47 -151.79
N SER A 101 46.47 11.77 -151.95
CA SER A 101 46.29 12.74 -150.86
C SER A 101 44.84 12.84 -150.39
N ILE A 102 43.87 12.80 -151.33
CA ILE A 102 42.44 12.77 -150.98
C ILE A 102 42.11 11.48 -150.22
N ALA A 103 42.62 10.32 -150.65
CA ALA A 103 42.40 9.05 -149.97
C ALA A 103 43.00 9.04 -148.55
N GLN A 104 44.21 9.58 -148.38
CA GLN A 104 44.86 9.72 -147.07
C GLN A 104 44.08 10.67 -146.15
N ASN A 105 43.58 11.80 -146.67
CA ASN A 105 42.74 12.72 -145.91
C ASN A 105 41.41 12.05 -145.50
N ALA A 106 40.76 11.34 -146.43
CA ALA A 106 39.54 10.59 -146.13
C ALA A 106 39.77 9.51 -145.06
N GLN A 107 40.90 8.79 -145.13
CA GLN A 107 41.30 7.82 -144.10
C GLN A 107 41.54 8.50 -142.75
N SER A 108 42.22 9.65 -142.72
CA SER A 108 42.43 10.42 -141.48
C SER A 108 41.12 10.91 -140.88
N THR A 109 40.18 11.40 -141.70
CA THR A 109 38.84 11.80 -141.26
C THR A 109 38.06 10.61 -140.70
N ALA A 110 38.12 9.46 -141.37
CA ALA A 110 37.48 8.23 -140.88
C ALA A 110 38.06 7.78 -139.53
N ASN A 111 39.39 7.79 -139.39
CA ASN A 111 40.06 7.45 -138.15
C ASN A 111 39.70 8.41 -137.01
N GLN A 112 39.62 9.71 -137.29
CA GLN A 112 39.19 10.70 -136.30
C GLN A 112 37.74 10.48 -135.89
N ALA A 113 36.83 10.19 -136.84
CA ALA A 113 35.44 9.90 -136.54
C ALA A 113 35.28 8.63 -135.68
N ILE A 114 36.09 7.59 -135.91
CA ILE A 114 36.12 6.38 -135.07
C ILE A 114 36.60 6.72 -133.66
N LYS A 115 37.66 7.52 -133.53
CA LYS A 115 38.18 7.96 -132.23
C LYS A 115 37.14 8.80 -131.47
N ASP A 116 36.52 9.78 -132.12
CA ASP A 116 35.48 10.61 -131.52
C ASP A 116 34.25 9.77 -131.09
N ALA A 117 33.89 8.76 -131.89
CA ALA A 117 32.81 7.84 -131.55
C ALA A 117 33.16 6.98 -130.32
N ALA A 118 34.40 6.49 -130.23
CA ALA A 118 34.88 5.74 -129.07
C ALA A 118 34.89 6.62 -127.81
N GLU A 119 35.46 7.82 -127.87
CA GLU A 119 35.49 8.76 -126.74
C GLU A 119 34.09 9.15 -126.26
N LYS A 120 33.15 9.40 -127.19
CA LYS A 120 31.74 9.66 -126.84
C LYS A 120 31.06 8.44 -126.23
N SER A 121 31.36 7.23 -126.71
CA SER A 121 30.84 5.99 -126.14
C SER A 121 31.34 5.78 -124.71
N GLU A 122 32.64 5.93 -124.48
CA GLU A 122 33.27 5.83 -123.15
C GLU A 122 32.72 6.88 -122.19
N ALA A 123 32.55 8.12 -122.64
CA ALA A 123 31.96 9.19 -121.84
C ALA A 123 30.50 8.90 -121.50
N ALA A 124 29.71 8.39 -122.46
CA ALA A 124 28.32 8.01 -122.24
C ALA A 124 28.22 6.86 -121.21
N GLU A 125 29.06 5.83 -121.34
CA GLU A 125 29.14 4.71 -120.39
C GLU A 125 29.51 5.19 -118.99
N LYS A 126 30.57 6.00 -118.86
CA LYS A 126 30.99 6.57 -117.57
C LYS A 126 29.89 7.41 -116.92
N ASN A 127 29.19 8.22 -117.70
CA ASN A 127 28.09 9.04 -117.18
C ASN A 127 26.90 8.18 -116.75
N ALA A 128 26.57 7.13 -117.50
CA ALA A 128 25.52 6.18 -117.13
C ALA A 128 25.87 5.41 -115.86
N ASN A 129 27.13 4.96 -115.73
CA ASN A 129 27.63 4.30 -114.53
C ASN A 129 27.60 5.25 -113.32
N ASN A 130 28.13 6.47 -113.46
CA ASN A 130 28.07 7.48 -112.39
C ASN A 130 26.63 7.80 -111.94
N TYR A 131 25.70 7.95 -112.88
CA TYR A 131 24.29 8.16 -112.53
C TYR A 131 23.72 6.98 -111.75
N THR A 132 24.00 5.76 -112.20
CA THR A 132 23.54 4.52 -111.57
C THR A 132 24.15 4.33 -110.18
N ASP A 133 25.45 4.53 -110.02
CA ASP A 133 26.16 4.42 -108.74
C ASP A 133 25.68 5.46 -107.72
N ASN A 134 25.45 6.69 -108.17
CA ASN A 134 24.85 7.73 -107.32
C ASN A 134 23.44 7.34 -106.88
N LYS A 135 22.61 6.83 -107.80
CA LYS A 135 21.26 6.34 -107.45
C LYS A 135 21.27 5.15 -106.51
N ILE A 136 22.19 4.21 -106.69
CA ILE A 136 22.38 3.08 -105.76
C ILE A 136 22.81 3.60 -104.38
N THR A 137 23.71 4.57 -104.34
CA THR A 137 24.19 5.18 -103.10
C THR A 137 23.08 5.92 -102.35
N ASP A 138 22.29 6.73 -103.05
CA ASP A 138 21.13 7.44 -102.50
C ASP A 138 20.13 6.44 -101.90
N VAL A 139 19.75 5.41 -102.67
CA VAL A 139 18.82 4.36 -102.23
C VAL A 139 19.38 3.59 -101.03
N LYS A 140 20.68 3.28 -101.01
CA LYS A 140 21.32 2.60 -99.89
C LYS A 140 21.29 3.46 -98.62
N ASN A 141 21.54 4.76 -98.74
CA ASN A 141 21.52 5.68 -97.61
C ASN A 141 20.10 5.87 -97.06
N GLU A 142 19.11 6.01 -97.93
CA GLU A 142 17.70 6.09 -97.54
C GLU A 142 17.24 4.78 -96.86
N LEU A 143 17.59 3.63 -97.44
CA LEU A 143 17.27 2.33 -96.86
C LEU A 143 17.89 2.15 -95.47
N ASN A 144 19.17 2.50 -95.30
CA ASN A 144 19.84 2.44 -94.00
C ASN A 144 19.16 3.37 -92.98
N THR A 145 18.80 4.59 -93.38
CA THR A 145 18.10 5.54 -92.52
C THR A 145 16.75 4.99 -92.07
N ASN A 146 15.98 4.40 -93.00
CA ASN A 146 14.69 3.79 -92.69
C ASN A 146 14.82 2.57 -91.78
N ILE A 147 15.83 1.73 -91.99
CA ILE A 147 16.14 0.57 -91.13
C ILE A 147 16.51 1.05 -89.72
N ASP A 148 17.38 2.05 -89.61
CA ASP A 148 17.81 2.58 -88.31
C ASP A 148 16.64 3.23 -87.57
N SER A 149 15.80 4.00 -88.26
CA SER A 149 14.58 4.58 -87.68
C SER A 149 13.64 3.48 -87.18
N ALA A 150 13.30 2.51 -88.03
CA ALA A 150 12.40 1.42 -87.64
C ALA A 150 12.95 0.59 -86.47
N LYS A 151 14.27 0.35 -86.45
CA LYS A 151 14.95 -0.33 -85.35
C LYS A 151 14.88 0.47 -84.06
N ASN A 152 15.14 1.78 -84.12
CA ASN A 152 15.09 2.66 -82.95
C ASN A 152 13.67 2.82 -82.42
N ASP A 153 12.66 2.91 -83.30
CA ASP A 153 11.24 2.98 -82.92
C ASP A 153 10.79 1.68 -82.24
N ALA A 154 11.20 0.53 -82.79
CA ALA A 154 10.92 -0.78 -82.21
C ALA A 154 11.58 -0.94 -80.82
N ILE A 155 12.85 -0.55 -80.69
CA ILE A 155 13.57 -0.56 -79.40
C ILE A 155 12.89 0.37 -78.39
N SER A 156 12.58 1.60 -78.80
CA SER A 156 11.96 2.60 -77.91
C SER A 156 10.58 2.16 -77.44
N SER A 157 9.76 1.60 -78.33
CA SER A 157 8.44 1.07 -78.00
C SER A 157 8.54 -0.13 -77.05
N SER A 158 9.48 -1.05 -77.32
CA SER A 158 9.73 -2.22 -76.47
C SER A 158 10.21 -1.83 -75.08
N ASN A 159 11.14 -0.87 -75.00
CA ASN A 159 11.64 -0.35 -73.73
C ASN A 159 10.52 0.34 -72.96
N SER A 160 9.75 1.23 -73.60
CA SER A 160 8.63 1.92 -72.95
C SER A 160 7.58 0.95 -72.42
N TYR A 161 7.21 -0.08 -73.19
CA TYR A 161 6.30 -1.13 -72.72
C TYR A 161 6.85 -1.87 -71.50
N THR A 162 8.13 -2.25 -71.55
CA THR A 162 8.79 -3.00 -70.47
C THR A 162 8.93 -2.14 -69.21
N ASP A 163 9.35 -0.89 -69.35
CA ASP A 163 9.49 0.07 -68.25
C ASP A 163 8.14 0.34 -67.58
N ASN A 164 7.07 0.50 -68.37
CA ASN A 164 5.71 0.65 -67.85
C ASN A 164 5.28 -0.60 -67.07
N LYS A 165 5.50 -1.81 -67.62
CA LYS A 165 5.16 -3.04 -66.91
C LYS A 165 5.96 -3.25 -65.63
N ILE A 166 7.24 -2.87 -65.63
CA ILE A 166 8.08 -2.88 -64.42
C ILE A 166 7.54 -1.88 -63.39
N SER A 167 7.20 -0.66 -63.82
CA SER A 167 6.66 0.39 -62.96
C SER A 167 5.32 -0.01 -62.32
N ASP A 168 4.40 -0.56 -63.12
CA ASP A 168 3.11 -1.07 -62.66
C ASP A 168 3.31 -2.17 -61.61
N THR A 169 4.13 -3.17 -61.95
CA THR A 169 4.43 -4.31 -61.07
C THR A 169 5.07 -3.84 -59.76
N LYS A 170 6.02 -2.89 -59.83
CA LYS A 170 6.68 -2.32 -58.66
C LYS A 170 5.71 -1.57 -57.76
N THR A 171 4.77 -0.84 -58.36
CA THR A 171 3.73 -0.09 -57.64
C THR A 171 2.80 -1.05 -56.91
N GLU A 172 2.31 -2.09 -57.59
CA GLU A 172 1.45 -3.12 -57.00
C GLU A 172 2.17 -3.91 -55.89
N LEU A 173 3.43 -4.29 -56.11
CA LEU A 173 4.23 -4.98 -55.11
C LEU A 173 4.41 -4.14 -53.85
N ASN A 174 4.75 -2.86 -53.99
CA ASN A 174 4.90 -1.95 -52.85
C ASN A 174 3.58 -1.79 -52.09
N ALA A 175 2.45 -1.62 -52.78
CA ALA A 175 1.14 -1.53 -52.15
C ALA A 175 0.80 -2.81 -51.35
N ASN A 176 1.11 -3.98 -51.90
CA ASN A 176 0.90 -5.26 -51.20
C ASN A 176 1.81 -5.42 -49.98
N ILE A 177 3.08 -5.00 -50.09
CA ILE A 177 4.03 -5.00 -48.95
C ILE A 177 3.53 -4.05 -47.86
N ASP A 178 3.12 -2.84 -48.20
CA ASP A 178 2.62 -1.86 -47.24
C ASP A 178 1.34 -2.34 -46.56
N LYS A 179 0.42 -2.94 -47.32
CA LYS A 179 -0.80 -3.55 -46.77
C LYS A 179 -0.45 -4.68 -45.81
N ALA A 180 0.40 -5.63 -46.21
CA ALA A 180 0.79 -6.75 -45.35
C ALA A 180 1.50 -6.28 -44.07
N LYS A 181 2.37 -5.26 -44.18
CA LYS A 181 3.04 -4.64 -43.04
C LYS A 181 2.05 -3.98 -42.09
N ASN A 182 1.10 -3.21 -42.61
CA ASN A 182 0.10 -2.52 -41.80
C ASN A 182 -0.88 -3.50 -41.14
N ASP A 183 -1.31 -4.54 -41.85
CA ASP A 183 -2.16 -5.60 -41.31
C ASP A 183 -1.46 -6.34 -40.16
N ALA A 184 -0.17 -6.67 -40.33
CA ALA A 184 0.65 -7.31 -39.30
C ALA A 184 0.84 -6.43 -38.06
N ILE A 185 1.17 -5.14 -38.25
CA ILE A 185 1.30 -4.16 -37.16
C ILE A 185 -0.03 -4.01 -36.42
N SER A 186 -1.13 -3.84 -37.14
CA SER A 186 -2.46 -3.66 -36.54
C SER A 186 -2.89 -4.87 -35.73
N SER A 187 -2.66 -6.08 -36.27
CA SER A 187 -2.96 -7.33 -35.57
C SER A 187 -2.10 -7.50 -34.30
N SER A 188 -0.81 -7.21 -34.39
CA SER A 188 0.11 -7.28 -33.25
C SER A 188 -0.24 -6.27 -32.16
N ASN A 189 -0.58 -5.04 -32.54
CA ASN A 189 -1.00 -4.00 -31.61
C ASN A 189 -2.32 -4.38 -30.93
N SER A 190 -3.33 -4.81 -31.70
CA SER A 190 -4.62 -5.22 -31.15
C SER A 190 -4.48 -6.38 -30.15
N TYR A 191 -3.65 -7.38 -30.45
CA TYR A 191 -3.36 -8.47 -29.52
C TYR A 191 -2.67 -7.96 -28.24
N THR A 192 -1.66 -7.10 -28.38
CA THR A 192 -0.91 -6.53 -27.25
C THR A 192 -1.80 -5.67 -26.37
N ASP A 193 -2.61 -4.79 -26.96
CA ASP A 193 -3.57 -3.93 -26.28
C ASP A 193 -4.61 -4.76 -25.52
N SER A 194 -5.12 -5.84 -26.14
CA SER A 194 -6.04 -6.77 -25.47
C SER A 194 -5.38 -7.42 -24.25
N LYS A 195 -4.15 -7.92 -24.38
CA LYS A 195 -3.43 -8.55 -23.25
C LYS A 195 -3.10 -7.57 -22.14
N ILE A 196 -2.76 -6.32 -22.48
CA ILE A 196 -2.58 -5.24 -21.50
C ILE A 196 -3.89 -4.94 -20.78
N SER A 197 -5.00 -4.85 -21.51
CA SER A 197 -6.33 -4.61 -20.93
C SER A 197 -6.78 -5.73 -19.99
N ASP A 198 -6.61 -6.99 -20.41
CA ASP A 198 -6.91 -8.18 -19.59
C ASP A 198 -6.09 -8.15 -18.29
N THR A 199 -4.77 -7.97 -18.41
CA THR A 199 -3.84 -7.92 -17.27
C THR A 199 -4.18 -6.78 -16.32
N LYS A 200 -4.51 -5.59 -16.85
CA LYS A 200 -4.91 -4.43 -16.05
C LYS A 200 -6.21 -4.68 -15.28
N THR A 201 -7.16 -5.34 -15.92
CA THR A 201 -8.45 -5.70 -15.30
C THR A 201 -8.25 -6.68 -14.15
N GLU A 202 -7.47 -7.74 -14.37
CA GLU A 202 -7.14 -8.73 -13.34
C GLU A 202 -6.35 -8.12 -12.17
N LEU A 203 -5.35 -7.29 -12.46
CA LEU A 203 -4.56 -6.60 -11.44
C LEU A 203 -5.44 -5.71 -10.56
N ASN A 204 -6.34 -4.92 -11.17
CA ASN A 204 -7.25 -4.06 -10.41
C ASN A 204 -8.20 -4.89 -9.52
N ALA A 205 -8.75 -5.99 -10.05
CA ALA A 205 -9.61 -6.88 -9.26
C ALA A 205 -8.86 -7.48 -8.05
N ASN A 206 -7.60 -7.88 -8.23
CA ASN A 206 -6.75 -8.39 -7.15
C ASN A 206 -6.41 -7.33 -6.11
N ILE A 207 -6.11 -6.09 -6.54
CA ILE A 207 -5.86 -4.95 -5.64
C ILE A 207 -7.12 -4.64 -4.82
N ASP A 208 -8.28 -4.57 -5.46
CA ASP A 208 -9.55 -4.27 -4.79
C ASP A 208 -9.91 -5.38 -3.79
N LYS A 209 -9.73 -6.65 -4.17
CA LYS A 209 -9.92 -7.78 -3.26
C LYS A 209 -8.99 -7.69 -2.05
N ALA A 210 -7.69 -7.50 -2.27
CA ALA A 210 -6.71 -7.40 -1.18
C ALA A 210 -7.00 -6.21 -0.25
N LYS A 211 -7.38 -5.06 -0.82
CA LYS A 211 -7.77 -3.87 -0.07
C LYS A 211 -9.02 -4.14 0.79
N ASN A 212 -10.05 -4.75 0.21
CA ASN A 212 -11.28 -5.07 0.93
C ASN A 212 -11.05 -6.11 2.03
N ASP A 213 -10.29 -7.17 1.74
CA ASP A 213 -9.93 -8.20 2.73
C ASP A 213 -9.16 -7.58 3.91
N ALA A 214 -8.23 -6.67 3.65
CA ALA A 214 -7.47 -5.95 4.68
C ALA A 214 -8.36 -5.04 5.53
N ILE A 215 -9.26 -4.27 4.90
CA ILE A 215 -10.22 -3.41 5.61
C ILE A 215 -11.15 -4.24 6.47
N SER A 216 -11.75 -5.32 5.92
CA SER A 216 -12.65 -6.21 6.65
C SER A 216 -11.95 -6.86 7.85
N SER A 217 -10.70 -7.33 7.67
CA SER A 217 -9.92 -7.92 8.76
C SER A 217 -9.61 -6.89 9.85
N SER A 218 -9.19 -5.68 9.48
CA SER A 218 -8.89 -4.60 10.43
C SER A 218 -10.13 -4.14 11.20
N ASN A 219 -11.27 -4.01 10.54
CA ASN A 219 -12.54 -3.67 11.18
C ASN A 219 -12.97 -4.77 12.13
N SER A 220 -12.95 -6.03 11.71
CA SER A 220 -13.33 -7.16 12.56
C SER A 220 -12.44 -7.26 13.82
N TYR A 221 -11.12 -7.06 13.68
CA TYR A 221 -10.21 -6.99 14.83
C TYR A 221 -10.54 -5.84 15.78
N THR A 222 -10.78 -4.64 15.22
CA THR A 222 -11.11 -3.44 16.00
C THR A 222 -12.43 -3.62 16.74
N ASP A 223 -13.47 -4.11 16.05
CA ASP A 223 -14.78 -4.40 16.63
C ASP A 223 -14.68 -5.44 17.76
N SER A 224 -13.89 -6.50 17.56
CA SER A 224 -13.60 -7.49 18.60
C SER A 224 -12.95 -6.86 19.82
N LYS A 225 -11.92 -6.02 19.64
CA LYS A 225 -11.23 -5.35 20.76
C LYS A 225 -12.12 -4.36 21.49
N ILE A 226 -12.98 -3.64 20.77
CA ILE A 226 -14.00 -2.77 21.37
C ILE A 226 -14.99 -3.59 22.18
N SER A 227 -15.45 -4.72 21.65
CA SER A 227 -16.39 -5.64 22.33
C SER A 227 -15.78 -6.21 23.61
N ASP A 228 -14.54 -6.71 23.54
CA ASP A 228 -13.79 -7.25 24.68
C ASP A 228 -13.65 -6.18 25.77
N THR A 229 -13.17 -4.99 25.39
CA THR A 229 -12.96 -3.86 26.31
C THR A 229 -14.27 -3.42 26.96
N LYS A 230 -15.35 -3.35 26.18
CA LYS A 230 -16.69 -3.00 26.68
C LYS A 230 -17.19 -4.02 27.69
N THR A 231 -16.95 -5.31 27.43
CA THR A 231 -17.35 -6.41 28.33
C THR A 231 -16.57 -6.33 29.64
N GLU A 232 -15.25 -6.15 29.58
CA GLU A 232 -14.40 -6.00 30.77
C GLU A 232 -14.74 -4.75 31.59
N LEU A 233 -14.96 -3.62 30.93
CA LEU A 233 -15.36 -2.38 31.58
C LEU A 233 -16.69 -2.54 32.33
N ASN A 234 -17.69 -3.15 31.69
CA ASN A 234 -18.98 -3.42 32.33
C ASN A 234 -18.83 -4.34 33.55
N ALA A 235 -18.04 -5.41 33.44
CA ALA A 235 -17.77 -6.31 34.55
C ALA A 235 -17.10 -5.59 35.74
N ASN A 236 -16.14 -4.70 35.46
CA ASN A 236 -15.47 -3.89 36.48
C ASN A 236 -16.42 -2.87 37.14
N ILE A 237 -17.30 -2.22 36.36
CA ILE A 237 -18.33 -1.32 36.88
C ILE A 237 -19.29 -2.08 37.79
N ASP A 238 -19.78 -3.24 37.36
CA ASP A 238 -20.69 -4.08 38.14
C ASP A 238 -20.04 -4.56 39.44
N LYS A 239 -18.78 -5.00 39.37
CA LYS A 239 -18.01 -5.38 40.55
C LYS A 239 -17.85 -4.21 41.51
N ALA A 240 -17.40 -3.05 41.04
CA ALA A 240 -17.22 -1.87 41.88
C ALA A 240 -18.54 -1.41 42.52
N LYS A 241 -19.63 -1.45 41.77
CA LYS A 241 -20.98 -1.14 42.26
C LYS A 241 -21.41 -2.13 43.36
N ASN A 242 -21.22 -3.42 43.14
CA ASN A 242 -21.58 -4.46 44.10
C ASN A 242 -20.71 -4.40 45.37
N ASP A 243 -19.40 -4.15 45.23
CA ASP A 243 -18.47 -3.96 46.35
C ASP A 243 -18.86 -2.74 47.20
N ALA A 244 -19.22 -1.62 46.55
CA ALA A 244 -19.69 -0.41 47.24
C ALA A 244 -21.01 -0.64 47.99
N ILE A 245 -21.99 -1.29 47.34
CA ILE A 245 -23.27 -1.65 47.97
C ILE A 245 -23.04 -2.58 49.17
N SER A 246 -22.23 -3.62 48.99
CA SER A 246 -21.94 -4.60 50.05
C SER A 246 -21.24 -3.94 51.25
N SER A 247 -20.27 -3.07 51.00
CA SER A 247 -19.56 -2.31 52.04
C SER A 247 -20.51 -1.36 52.78
N SER A 248 -21.37 -0.65 52.05
CA SER A 248 -22.34 0.28 52.64
C SER A 248 -23.39 -0.44 53.48
N ASN A 249 -23.87 -1.60 53.02
CA ASN A 249 -24.80 -2.43 53.77
C ASN A 249 -24.14 -2.98 55.03
N SER A 250 -22.94 -3.54 54.92
CA SER A 250 -22.20 -4.06 56.08
C SER A 250 -21.92 -2.98 57.13
N TYR A 251 -21.58 -1.75 56.71
CA TYR A 251 -21.41 -0.63 57.63
C TYR A 251 -22.72 -0.25 58.31
N THR A 252 -23.81 -0.16 57.55
CA THR A 252 -25.16 0.15 58.07
C THR A 252 -25.62 -0.92 59.06
N ASP A 253 -25.50 -2.19 58.70
CA ASP A 253 -25.86 -3.34 59.54
C ASP A 253 -25.04 -3.34 60.84
N SER A 254 -23.74 -3.06 60.76
CA SER A 254 -22.86 -2.93 61.92
C SER A 254 -23.32 -1.80 62.85
N LYS A 255 -23.61 -0.61 62.31
CA LYS A 255 -24.12 0.52 63.12
C LYS A 255 -25.48 0.23 63.74
N ILE A 256 -26.38 -0.43 63.01
CA ILE A 256 -27.67 -0.88 63.56
C ILE A 256 -27.44 -1.87 64.70
N SER A 257 -26.52 -2.81 64.55
CA SER A 257 -26.18 -3.80 65.59
C SER A 257 -25.58 -3.15 66.83
N ASP A 258 -24.64 -2.22 66.66
CA ASP A 258 -24.05 -1.43 67.75
C ASP A 258 -25.14 -0.67 68.52
N THR A 259 -25.96 0.11 67.80
CA THR A 259 -27.06 0.87 68.42
C THR A 259 -28.08 -0.04 69.11
N LYS A 260 -28.42 -1.19 68.51
CA LYS A 260 -29.32 -2.18 69.14
C LYS A 260 -28.74 -2.73 70.43
N THR A 261 -27.43 -2.99 70.46
CA THR A 261 -26.72 -3.51 71.64
C THR A 261 -26.65 -2.45 72.75
N GLU A 262 -26.32 -1.21 72.40
CA GLU A 262 -26.30 -0.07 73.33
C GLU A 262 -27.71 0.19 73.91
N LEU A 263 -28.74 0.22 73.07
CA LEU A 263 -30.13 0.39 73.49
C LEU A 263 -30.56 -0.73 74.46
N ASN A 264 -30.25 -1.99 74.14
CA ASN A 264 -30.55 -3.12 75.02
C ASN A 264 -29.82 -3.01 76.37
N THR A 265 -28.56 -2.54 76.36
CA THR A 265 -27.79 -2.30 77.59
C THR A 265 -28.43 -1.21 78.43
N ASN A 266 -28.83 -0.09 77.82
CA ASN A 266 -29.49 1.01 78.51
C ASN A 266 -30.86 0.59 79.07
N ILE A 267 -31.65 -0.17 78.32
CA ILE A 267 -32.93 -0.74 78.79
C ILE A 267 -32.69 -1.66 80.00
N ASN A 268 -31.70 -2.55 79.93
CA ASN A 268 -31.37 -3.45 81.03
C ASN A 268 -30.89 -2.68 82.26
N ASN A 269 -30.05 -1.68 82.10
CA ASN A 269 -29.58 -0.82 83.19
C ASN A 269 -30.75 -0.08 83.84
N ALA A 270 -31.59 0.59 83.06
CA ALA A 270 -32.78 1.29 83.55
C ALA A 270 -33.75 0.33 84.26
N LYS A 271 -33.95 -0.88 83.72
CA LYS A 271 -34.77 -1.92 84.35
C LYS A 271 -34.18 -2.36 85.69
N ASN A 272 -32.87 -2.60 85.75
CA ASN A 272 -32.18 -3.00 86.96
C ASN A 272 -32.18 -1.89 88.02
N GLU A 273 -31.97 -0.63 87.63
CA GLU A 273 -32.07 0.54 88.50
C GLU A 273 -33.48 0.73 89.06
N ALA A 274 -34.51 0.57 88.22
CA ALA A 274 -35.91 0.63 88.64
C ALA A 274 -36.25 -0.49 89.63
N ILE A 275 -35.83 -1.73 89.35
CA ILE A 275 -35.99 -2.87 90.27
C ILE A 275 -35.25 -2.61 91.58
N SER A 276 -34.00 -2.15 91.53
CA SER A 276 -33.19 -1.86 92.71
C SER A 276 -33.82 -0.78 93.59
N THR A 277 -34.31 0.31 92.98
CA THR A 277 -35.01 1.38 93.68
C THR A 277 -36.33 0.90 94.27
N SER A 278 -37.09 0.08 93.54
CA SER A 278 -38.33 -0.52 94.02
C SER A 278 -38.09 -1.46 95.21
N ASN A 279 -37.07 -2.30 95.14
CA ASN A 279 -36.65 -3.19 96.23
C ASN A 279 -36.20 -2.36 97.44
N ASN A 280 -35.34 -1.34 97.26
CA ASN A 280 -34.89 -0.48 98.35
C ASN A 280 -36.06 0.24 99.04
N TYR A 281 -37.02 0.76 98.27
CA TYR A 281 -38.23 1.37 98.82
C TYR A 281 -39.06 0.36 99.62
N THR A 282 -39.25 -0.85 99.08
CA THR A 282 -40.01 -1.93 99.71
C THR A 282 -39.33 -2.40 101.00
N ASP A 283 -38.02 -2.65 100.97
CA ASP A 283 -37.21 -3.01 102.13
C ASP A 283 -37.27 -1.92 103.19
N LYS A 284 -37.15 -0.64 102.80
CA LYS A 284 -37.27 0.48 103.73
C LYS A 284 -38.64 0.53 104.39
N LYS A 285 -39.72 0.31 103.65
CA LYS A 285 -41.08 0.24 104.20
C LYS A 285 -41.28 -0.98 105.10
N TYR A 286 -40.74 -2.12 104.72
CA TYR A 286 -40.75 -3.34 105.52
C TYR A 286 -40.01 -3.16 106.84
N GLN A 287 -38.80 -2.60 106.82
CA GLN A 287 -38.02 -2.28 108.01
C GLN A 287 -38.69 -1.23 108.89
N GLN A 288 -39.32 -0.21 108.31
CA GLN A 288 -40.17 0.73 109.06
C GLN A 288 -41.34 0.01 109.76
N GLY A 289 -41.95 -0.96 109.09
CA GLY A 289 -42.99 -1.82 109.66
C GLY A 289 -42.47 -2.63 110.85
N ILE A 290 -41.32 -3.32 110.69
CA ILE A 290 -40.67 -4.05 111.79
C ILE A 290 -40.36 -3.11 112.96
N SER A 291 -39.76 -1.94 112.70
CA SER A 291 -39.43 -0.97 113.73
C SER A 291 -40.67 -0.50 114.49
N TYR A 292 -41.76 -0.22 113.78
CA TYR A 292 -43.04 0.15 114.39
C TYR A 292 -43.63 -0.97 115.25
N THR A 293 -43.60 -2.21 114.75
CA THR A 293 -44.09 -3.38 115.50
C THR A 293 -43.23 -3.65 116.73
N ASN A 294 -41.91 -3.55 116.63
CA ASN A 294 -40.99 -3.68 117.76
C ASN A 294 -41.24 -2.59 118.80
N GLU A 295 -41.40 -1.33 118.38
CA GLU A 295 -41.73 -0.23 119.29
C GLU A 295 -43.06 -0.49 120.03
N LYS A 296 -44.09 -0.97 119.32
CA LYS A 296 -45.37 -1.35 119.93
C LYS A 296 -45.26 -2.56 120.85
N TYR A 297 -44.44 -3.54 120.49
CA TYR A 297 -44.17 -4.72 121.31
C TYR A 297 -43.44 -4.35 122.61
N GLU A 298 -42.41 -3.50 122.52
CA GLU A 298 -41.70 -2.95 123.68
C GLU A 298 -42.62 -2.12 124.57
N GLN A 299 -43.47 -1.26 123.98
CA GLN A 299 -44.50 -0.52 124.73
C GLN A 299 -45.47 -1.48 125.46
N SER A 300 -45.83 -2.60 124.85
CA SER A 300 -46.66 -3.64 125.47
C SER A 300 -45.94 -4.34 126.62
N ILE A 301 -44.66 -4.68 126.47
CA ILE A 301 -43.84 -5.24 127.55
C ILE A 301 -43.76 -4.24 128.71
N GLN A 302 -43.44 -2.99 128.43
CA GLN A 302 -43.39 -1.94 129.46
C GLN A 302 -44.74 -1.74 130.14
N TYR A 303 -45.86 -1.78 129.40
CA TYR A 303 -47.19 -1.70 129.99
C TYR A 303 -47.46 -2.89 130.93
N ALA A 304 -47.13 -4.11 130.50
CA ALA A 304 -47.29 -5.32 131.31
C ALA A 304 -46.39 -5.31 132.56
N GLN A 305 -45.13 -4.88 132.42
CA GLN A 305 -44.20 -4.69 133.54
C GLN A 305 -44.72 -3.64 134.52
N ASN A 306 -45.10 -2.45 134.05
CA ASN A 306 -45.68 -1.41 134.91
C ASN A 306 -46.94 -1.89 135.62
N ALA A 307 -47.80 -2.67 134.96
CA ALA A 307 -48.99 -3.25 135.58
C ALA A 307 -48.63 -4.30 136.65
N ALA A 308 -47.61 -5.13 136.40
CA ALA A 308 -47.08 -6.09 137.36
C ALA A 308 -46.45 -5.39 138.56
N ASP A 309 -45.58 -4.38 138.34
CA ASP A 309 -44.95 -3.58 139.40
C ASP A 309 -46.00 -2.85 140.25
N LYS A 310 -47.06 -2.32 139.62
CA LYS A 310 -48.18 -1.69 140.32
C LYS A 310 -48.95 -2.71 141.16
N ALA A 311 -49.16 -3.92 140.64
CA ALA A 311 -49.80 -5.00 141.38
C ALA A 311 -48.94 -5.46 142.56
N GLU A 312 -47.62 -5.56 142.38
CA GLU A 312 -46.65 -5.87 143.44
C GLU A 312 -46.64 -4.78 144.52
N GLN A 313 -46.56 -3.50 144.13
CA GLN A 313 -46.68 -2.38 145.07
C GLN A 313 -47.99 -2.41 145.85
N ASN A 314 -49.12 -2.70 145.19
CA ASN A 314 -50.41 -2.79 145.87
C ASN A 314 -50.45 -3.98 146.84
N ALA A 315 -49.89 -5.13 146.45
CA ALA A 315 -49.80 -6.31 147.32
C ALA A 315 -48.90 -6.06 148.54
N ASN A 316 -47.76 -5.42 148.35
CA ASN A 316 -46.85 -5.02 149.43
C ASN A 316 -47.54 -4.03 150.38
N ASN A 317 -48.19 -2.99 149.84
CA ASN A 317 -48.97 -2.04 150.65
C ASN A 317 -50.10 -2.71 151.46
N TYR A 318 -50.83 -3.66 150.88
CA TYR A 318 -51.86 -4.41 151.62
C TYR A 318 -51.24 -5.25 152.75
N THR A 319 -50.14 -5.95 152.47
CA THR A 319 -49.43 -6.81 153.42
C THR A 319 -48.86 -5.99 154.57
N ASP A 320 -48.17 -4.89 154.29
CA ASP A 320 -47.59 -3.99 155.30
C ASP A 320 -48.67 -3.37 156.20
N ASN A 321 -49.78 -2.94 155.61
CA ASN A 321 -50.91 -2.41 156.39
C ASN A 321 -51.52 -3.48 157.31
N ARG A 322 -51.67 -4.72 156.82
CA ARG A 322 -52.20 -5.83 157.63
C ARG A 322 -51.24 -6.23 158.74
N PHE A 323 -49.95 -6.24 158.47
CA PHE A 323 -48.90 -6.52 159.45
C PHE A 323 -48.86 -5.46 160.55
N ASN A 324 -48.92 -4.17 160.18
CA ASN A 324 -48.95 -3.06 161.13
C ASN A 324 -50.19 -3.09 162.04
N GLN A 325 -51.37 -3.46 161.51
CA GLN A 325 -52.58 -3.63 162.32
C GLN A 325 -52.43 -4.76 163.35
N LEU A 326 -51.87 -5.91 162.94
CA LEU A 326 -51.62 -7.06 163.82
C LEU A 326 -50.62 -6.72 164.93
N ASN A 327 -49.55 -6.00 164.59
CA ASN A 327 -48.52 -5.60 165.54
C ASN A 327 -49.09 -4.69 166.66
N ASN A 328 -49.92 -3.71 166.29
CA ASN A 328 -50.56 -2.80 167.25
C ASN A 328 -51.57 -3.50 168.15
N GLN A 329 -52.34 -4.46 167.62
CA GLN A 329 -53.34 -5.22 168.38
C GLN A 329 -52.70 -6.20 169.37
N SER A 330 -51.50 -6.71 169.08
CA SER A 330 -50.74 -7.61 169.96
C SER A 330 -50.12 -6.86 171.15
N ASN A 331 -49.50 -5.70 170.92
CA ASN A 331 -48.85 -4.91 171.98
C ASN A 331 -49.82 -4.45 173.08
N GLN A 332 -51.04 -4.05 172.71
CA GLN A 332 -52.06 -3.65 173.68
C GLN A 332 -52.50 -4.80 174.60
N ARG A 333 -52.49 -6.04 174.12
CA ARG A 333 -52.85 -7.21 174.93
C ARG A 333 -51.75 -7.57 175.94
N PHE A 334 -50.48 -7.42 175.58
CA PHE A 334 -49.36 -7.68 176.49
C PHE A 334 -49.30 -6.69 177.67
N GLU A 335 -49.56 -5.41 177.43
CA GLU A 335 -49.58 -4.39 178.49
C GLU A 335 -50.71 -4.63 179.52
N GLN A 336 -51.87 -5.09 179.05
CA GLN A 336 -53.01 -5.41 179.92
C GLN A 336 -52.78 -6.65 180.79
N LEU A 337 -52.01 -7.63 180.29
CA LEU A 337 -51.62 -8.82 181.04
C LEU A 337 -50.67 -8.48 182.18
N ASN A 338 -49.67 -7.63 181.93
CA ASN A 338 -48.67 -7.27 182.93
C ASN A 338 -49.30 -6.58 184.17
N LYS A 339 -50.26 -5.67 183.95
CA LYS A 339 -50.98 -4.97 185.04
C LYS A 339 -51.90 -5.86 185.88
N LYS A 340 -52.38 -7.00 185.35
CA LYS A 340 -53.20 -7.95 186.12
C LYS A 340 -52.35 -8.80 187.05
N ILE A 341 -51.13 -9.17 186.63
CA ILE A 341 -50.20 -9.98 187.41
C ILE A 341 -49.71 -9.22 188.65
N GLU A 342 -49.27 -7.97 188.50
CA GLU A 342 -48.81 -7.14 189.64
C GLU A 342 -49.94 -6.88 190.67
N ARG A 343 -51.19 -6.71 190.22
CA ARG A 343 -52.33 -6.54 191.14
C ARG A 343 -52.67 -7.81 191.91
N ALA A 344 -52.50 -8.99 191.31
CA ALA A 344 -52.76 -10.25 191.99
C ALA A 344 -51.74 -10.48 193.12
N GLU A 345 -50.46 -10.24 192.85
CA GLU A 345 -49.37 -10.41 193.82
C GLU A 345 -49.54 -9.49 195.05
N LYS A 346 -49.89 -8.22 194.81
CA LYS A 346 -50.13 -7.26 195.90
C LYS A 346 -51.31 -7.64 196.81
N ARG A 347 -52.42 -8.12 196.23
CA ARG A 347 -53.60 -8.57 197.02
C ARG A 347 -53.31 -9.83 197.82
N LEU A 348 -52.50 -10.74 197.28
CA LEU A 348 -52.09 -11.96 197.97
C LEU A 348 -51.24 -11.66 199.21
N ASN A 349 -50.20 -10.83 199.06
CA ASN A 349 -49.29 -10.48 200.15
C ASN A 349 -50.02 -9.82 201.34
N ALA A 350 -51.00 -8.97 201.04
CA ALA A 350 -51.84 -8.33 202.06
C ALA A 350 -52.74 -9.34 202.80
N GLY A 351 -53.31 -10.33 202.10
CA GLY A 351 -54.15 -11.36 202.72
C GLY A 351 -53.40 -12.22 203.73
N ILE A 352 -52.14 -12.58 203.43
CA ILE A 352 -51.27 -13.35 204.34
C ILE A 352 -50.94 -12.56 205.61
N ALA A 353 -50.67 -11.25 205.46
CA ALA A 353 -50.46 -10.36 206.59
C ALA A 353 -51.71 -10.32 207.51
N GLY A 354 -52.93 -10.38 206.95
CA GLY A 354 -54.20 -10.47 207.68
C GLY A 354 -54.28 -11.68 208.61
N VAL A 355 -53.91 -12.85 208.11
CA VAL A 355 -53.90 -14.09 208.90
C VAL A 355 -52.84 -14.04 210.01
N ALA A 356 -51.65 -13.51 209.69
CA ALA A 356 -50.58 -13.33 210.68
C ALA A 356 -51.03 -12.40 211.83
N ALA A 357 -51.76 -11.33 211.52
CA ALA A 357 -52.33 -10.41 212.50
C ALA A 357 -53.35 -11.11 213.43
N ILE A 358 -54.20 -11.99 212.90
CA ILE A 358 -55.16 -12.76 213.71
C ILE A 358 -54.44 -13.70 214.68
N SER A 359 -53.37 -14.36 214.22
CA SER A 359 -52.65 -15.37 215.01
C SER A 359 -51.94 -14.79 216.24
N SER A 360 -51.65 -13.49 216.23
CA SER A 360 -50.88 -12.79 217.26
C SER A 360 -51.74 -12.08 218.30
N ILE A 361 -53.06 -12.28 218.29
CA ILE A 361 -53.98 -11.69 219.28
C ILE A 361 -53.85 -12.41 220.64
N PRO A 362 -53.53 -11.69 221.75
CA PRO A 362 -53.46 -12.26 223.10
C PRO A 362 -54.83 -12.30 223.80
N TYR A 363 -55.04 -13.27 224.70
CA TYR A 363 -56.27 -13.41 225.49
C TYR A 363 -55.97 -13.83 226.93
N VAL A 364 -56.66 -13.20 227.90
CA VAL A 364 -56.47 -13.41 229.35
C VAL A 364 -57.37 -14.56 229.87
N ALA A 365 -56.76 -15.54 230.52
CA ALA A 365 -57.40 -16.83 230.80
C ALA A 365 -58.36 -16.84 232.00
N GLU A 366 -58.25 -15.89 232.93
CA GLU A 366 -59.00 -15.89 234.19
C GLU A 366 -60.41 -15.28 234.08
N ASN A 367 -60.70 -14.55 232.99
CA ASN A 367 -61.99 -13.87 232.82
C ASN A 367 -62.88 -14.57 231.77
N ASN A 368 -64.20 -14.55 231.99
CA ASN A 368 -65.18 -15.16 231.09
C ASN A 368 -65.26 -14.48 229.71
N PHE A 369 -64.76 -13.25 229.58
CA PHE A 369 -64.64 -12.53 228.32
C PHE A 369 -63.26 -11.90 228.23
N SER A 370 -62.62 -12.02 227.07
CA SER A 370 -61.35 -11.38 226.73
C SER A 370 -61.38 -10.89 225.29
N TYR A 371 -60.64 -9.83 225.01
CA TYR A 371 -60.49 -9.27 223.68
C TYR A 371 -59.04 -8.88 223.47
N GLY A 372 -58.61 -8.88 222.22
CA GLY A 372 -57.26 -8.48 221.84
C GLY A 372 -57.20 -7.97 220.41
N VAL A 373 -56.10 -7.31 220.10
CA VAL A 373 -55.78 -6.80 218.77
C VAL A 373 -54.37 -7.26 218.43
N GLY A 374 -54.17 -7.68 217.19
CA GLY A 374 -52.90 -8.15 216.65
C GLY A 374 -52.57 -7.40 215.36
N LEU A 375 -51.28 -7.30 215.05
CA LEU A 375 -50.78 -6.67 213.83
C LEU A 375 -49.93 -7.70 213.10
N GLY A 376 -50.03 -7.72 211.76
CA GLY A 376 -49.33 -8.67 210.91
C GLY A 376 -48.71 -7.95 209.71
N ASN A 377 -47.49 -8.35 209.35
CA ASN A 377 -46.80 -7.87 208.17
C ASN A 377 -46.29 -9.09 207.38
N TYR A 378 -46.40 -9.03 206.05
CA TYR A 378 -45.78 -9.97 205.14
C TYR A 378 -45.44 -9.27 203.81
N GLN A 379 -44.15 -9.17 203.49
CA GLN A 379 -43.66 -8.45 202.30
C GLN A 379 -44.19 -7.00 202.24
N ASN A 380 -44.84 -6.64 201.13
CA ASN A 380 -45.49 -5.33 200.93
C ASN A 380 -46.97 -5.29 201.40
N GLY A 381 -47.40 -6.31 202.15
CA GLY A 381 -48.71 -6.40 202.79
C GLY A 381 -48.65 -6.15 204.29
N ASN A 382 -49.56 -5.33 204.81
CA ASN A 382 -49.72 -5.07 206.23
C ASN A 382 -51.17 -5.31 206.60
N ALA A 383 -51.43 -5.79 207.81
CA ALA A 383 -52.79 -5.97 208.29
C ALA A 383 -52.92 -5.82 209.80
N ILE A 384 -54.14 -5.51 210.21
CA ILE A 384 -54.55 -5.43 211.60
C ILE A 384 -55.67 -6.42 211.83
N ALA A 385 -55.68 -7.05 212.99
CA ALA A 385 -56.71 -7.97 213.41
C ALA A 385 -57.22 -7.65 214.80
N ALA A 386 -58.51 -7.89 215.02
CA ALA A 386 -59.14 -7.82 216.32
C ALA A 386 -59.88 -9.12 216.59
N GLY A 387 -59.93 -9.52 217.85
CA GLY A 387 -60.60 -10.75 218.22
C GLY A 387 -61.09 -10.74 219.65
N ILE A 388 -62.14 -11.51 219.86
CA ILE A 388 -62.80 -11.69 221.15
C ILE A 388 -62.82 -13.18 221.48
N GLN A 389 -62.73 -13.50 222.76
CA GLN A 389 -62.80 -14.84 223.28
C GLN A 389 -63.72 -14.89 224.49
N TYR A 390 -64.66 -15.83 224.47
CA TYR A 390 -65.66 -16.03 225.51
C TYR A 390 -65.53 -17.43 226.10
N LYS A 391 -65.42 -17.52 227.43
CA LYS A 391 -65.34 -18.77 228.18
C LYS A 391 -66.76 -19.16 228.62
N THR A 392 -67.31 -20.24 228.05
CA THR A 392 -68.69 -20.68 228.32
C THR A 392 -68.82 -21.56 229.56
N SER A 393 -67.74 -22.22 229.96
CA SER A 393 -67.60 -22.99 231.21
C SER A 393 -66.12 -23.00 231.63
N ALA A 394 -65.78 -23.53 232.81
CA ALA A 394 -64.40 -23.64 233.29
C ALA A 394 -63.46 -24.34 232.28
N ASN A 395 -64.06 -25.17 231.43
CA ASN A 395 -63.39 -26.08 230.51
C ASN A 395 -63.67 -25.79 229.03
N THR A 396 -64.40 -24.72 228.67
CA THR A 396 -64.77 -24.43 227.26
C THR A 396 -64.60 -22.95 226.89
N ASN A 397 -64.05 -22.69 225.69
CA ASN A 397 -63.87 -21.34 225.15
C ASN A 397 -64.24 -21.24 223.66
N VAL A 398 -64.64 -20.04 223.24
CA VAL A 398 -64.98 -19.68 221.87
C VAL A 398 -64.18 -18.43 221.51
N ARG A 399 -63.58 -18.37 220.33
CA ARG A 399 -62.85 -17.22 219.79
C ARG A 399 -63.43 -16.79 218.46
N LEU A 400 -63.53 -15.48 218.25
CA LEU A 400 -63.89 -14.84 216.99
C LEU A 400 -62.82 -13.80 216.65
N ASN A 401 -62.38 -13.78 215.40
CA ASN A 401 -61.31 -12.96 214.88
C ASN A 401 -61.70 -12.34 213.53
N VAL A 402 -61.22 -11.14 213.29
CA VAL A 402 -61.35 -10.44 212.02
C VAL A 402 -60.04 -9.72 211.73
N SER A 403 -59.63 -9.65 210.47
CA SER A 403 -58.52 -8.80 210.02
C SER A 403 -58.84 -8.02 208.77
N TRP A 404 -58.21 -6.86 208.66
CA TRP A 404 -58.23 -6.00 207.49
C TRP A 404 -56.80 -5.71 207.03
N ASP A 405 -56.57 -5.81 205.72
CA ASP A 405 -55.24 -5.64 205.13
C ASP A 405 -55.10 -4.40 204.23
N SER A 406 -53.85 -4.06 203.88
CA SER A 406 -53.47 -2.91 203.06
C SER A 406 -53.90 -3.00 201.58
N SER A 407 -54.47 -4.12 201.14
CA SER A 407 -55.13 -4.28 199.84
C SER A 407 -56.66 -4.33 199.95
N HIS A 408 -57.20 -3.90 201.09
CA HIS A 408 -58.63 -3.86 201.40
C HIS A 408 -59.31 -5.23 201.40
N ASN A 409 -58.57 -6.33 201.59
CA ASN A 409 -59.23 -7.60 201.84
C ASN A 409 -59.56 -7.72 203.34
N THR A 410 -60.60 -8.51 203.61
CA THR A 410 -61.07 -8.79 204.98
C THR A 410 -61.01 -10.31 205.19
N VAL A 411 -60.44 -10.74 206.31
CA VAL A 411 -60.39 -12.15 206.72
C VAL A 411 -61.15 -12.30 208.02
N LEU A 412 -61.95 -13.35 208.13
CA LEU A 412 -62.78 -13.66 209.30
C LEU A 412 -62.45 -15.08 209.76
N GLY A 413 -62.32 -15.29 211.07
CA GLY A 413 -62.02 -16.60 211.66
C GLY A 413 -62.78 -16.82 212.96
N ALA A 414 -63.28 -18.03 213.17
CA ALA A 414 -63.94 -18.44 214.41
C ALA A 414 -63.32 -19.76 214.88
N GLY A 415 -63.20 -19.96 216.20
CA GLY A 415 -62.64 -21.17 216.78
C GLY A 415 -63.32 -21.52 218.09
N PHE A 416 -63.36 -22.81 218.41
CA PHE A 416 -63.93 -23.36 219.64
C PHE A 416 -62.90 -24.28 220.27
N ALA A 417 -62.77 -24.27 221.59
CA ALA A 417 -61.95 -25.25 222.31
C ALA A 417 -62.64 -25.74 223.59
N GLY A 418 -62.42 -27.02 223.92
CA GLY A 418 -62.81 -27.65 225.17
C GLY A 418 -61.67 -28.48 225.72
N GLY A 419 -61.41 -28.43 227.02
CA GLY A 419 -60.36 -29.20 227.69
C GLY A 419 -60.89 -29.86 228.95
N TRP A 420 -60.53 -31.11 229.22
CA TRP A 420 -60.95 -31.87 230.40
C TRP A 420 -59.91 -31.85 231.50
#